data_AF-A0A0C1Q338-F1
#
_entry.id   AF-A0A0C1Q338-F1
#
_cell.length_a   1.000
_cell.length_b   1.000
_cell.length_c   1.000
_cell.angle_alpha   90.00
_cell.angle_beta   90.00
_cell.angle_gamma   90.00
#
_symmetry.space_group_name_H-M   'P 1'
#
loop_
_entity.id
_entity.type
_entity.pdbx_description
1 polymer ?
#
loop_
_entity_poly.entity_id
_entity_poly.type
_entity_poly.pdbx_seq_one_letter_code
_entity_poly.pdbx_strand_id
1 'polypeptide(L)'
;MAEESKETKALDKISEIMNKLQKTLDKEGTESKEGHKVHSWLEEHRAIHEIKRTLHEVGKFDKFDSAAYDKFMKDYEKVVNDLDDND
;
A
#
# COMPACT_ATOMS: atom_id res chain seq x y z
N MET A 1 -10.22 22.35 -24.08
CA MET A 1 -10.19 21.29 -23.05
C MET A 1 -9.07 21.65 -22.10
N ALA A 2 -9.36 21.83 -20.81
CA ALA A 2 -8.31 22.13 -19.84
C ALA A 2 -7.41 20.89 -19.73
N GLU A 3 -6.10 21.07 -19.89
CA GLU A 3 -5.12 20.01 -19.63
C GLU A 3 -5.21 19.64 -18.15
N GLU A 4 -5.50 18.37 -17.89
CA GLU A 4 -5.60 17.84 -16.54
C GLU A 4 -4.21 17.87 -15.88
N SER A 5 -4.09 18.61 -14.77
CA SER A 5 -2.79 18.83 -14.13
C SER A 5 -2.23 17.53 -13.55
N LYS A 6 -0.90 17.45 -13.41
CA LYS A 6 -0.25 16.31 -12.74
C LYS A 6 -0.74 16.12 -11.31
N GLU A 7 -1.15 17.21 -10.65
CA GLU A 7 -1.72 17.20 -9.30
C GLU A 7 -3.11 16.54 -9.28
N THR A 8 -3.99 16.85 -10.25
CA THR A 8 -5.30 16.19 -10.38
C THR A 8 -5.14 14.69 -10.58
N LYS A 9 -4.26 14.27 -11.49
CA LYS A 9 -3.98 12.83 -11.72
C LYS A 9 -3.41 12.13 -10.49
N ALA A 10 -2.63 12.84 -9.67
CA ALA A 10 -2.13 12.31 -8.40
C ALA A 10 -3.26 12.13 -7.37
N LEU A 11 -4.23 13.04 -7.33
CA LEU A 11 -5.42 12.89 -6.50
C LEU A 11 -6.28 11.70 -6.94
N ASP A 12 -6.44 11.49 -8.25
CA ASP A 12 -7.16 10.32 -8.78
C ASP A 12 -6.46 9.01 -8.38
N LYS A 13 -5.13 8.94 -8.53
CA LYS A 13 -4.35 7.78 -8.06
C LYS A 13 -4.50 7.54 -6.56
N ILE A 14 -4.44 8.58 -5.72
CA ILE A 14 -4.65 8.45 -4.28
C ILE A 14 -6.06 7.93 -3.98
N SER A 15 -7.07 8.44 -4.68
CA SER A 15 -8.44 7.96 -4.56
C SER A 15 -8.57 6.47 -4.92
N GLU A 16 -7.91 6.02 -5.99
CA GLU A 16 -7.86 4.61 -6.36
C GLU A 16 -7.19 3.74 -5.28
N ILE A 17 -6.06 4.18 -4.73
CA ILE A 17 -5.34 3.49 -3.64
C ILE A 17 -6.26 3.36 -2.41
N MET A 18 -6.93 4.44 -2.00
CA MET A 18 -7.83 4.44 -0.86
C MET A 18 -9.04 3.53 -1.07
N ASN A 19 -9.65 3.55 -2.26
CA ASN A 19 -10.77 2.68 -2.59
C ASN A 19 -10.36 1.20 -2.60
N LYS A 20 -9.14 0.90 -3.06
CA LYS A 20 -8.60 -0.46 -3.04
C LYS A 20 -8.37 -0.94 -1.60
N LEU A 21 -7.73 -0.11 -0.77
CA LEU A 21 -7.50 -0.42 0.64
C LEU A 21 -8.82 -0.70 1.37
N GLN A 22 -9.81 0.19 1.23
CA GLN A 22 -11.12 0.01 1.88
C GLN A 22 -11.76 -1.32 1.49
N LYS A 23 -11.77 -1.64 0.19
CA LYS A 23 -12.32 -2.92 -0.31
C LYS A 23 -11.59 -4.14 0.23
N THR A 24 -10.28 -4.05 0.47
CA THR A 24 -9.51 -5.15 1.06
C THR A 24 -9.86 -5.29 2.54
N LEU A 25 -9.81 -4.21 3.31
CA LEU A 25 -10.11 -4.23 4.75
C LEU A 25 -11.56 -4.65 5.04
N ASP A 26 -12.52 -4.24 4.21
CA ASP A 26 -13.92 -4.66 4.36
C ASP A 26 -14.10 -6.17 4.23
N LYS A 27 -13.34 -6.83 3.34
CA LYS A 27 -13.36 -8.29 3.18
C LYS A 27 -12.74 -9.00 4.38
N GLU A 28 -11.69 -8.42 4.95
CA GLU A 28 -10.98 -8.98 6.09
C GLU A 28 -11.75 -8.80 7.41
N GLY A 29 -12.43 -7.68 7.58
CA GLY A 29 -13.27 -7.42 8.75
C GLY A 29 -14.46 -8.38 8.88
N THR A 30 -14.89 -9.01 7.79
CA THR A 30 -15.96 -10.02 7.81
C THR A 30 -15.49 -11.42 8.26
N GLU A 31 -14.18 -11.69 8.32
CA GLU A 31 -13.60 -13.00 8.62
C GLU A 31 -12.62 -12.91 9.81
N SER A 32 -13.12 -13.14 11.03
CA SER A 32 -12.36 -12.98 12.29
C SER A 32 -11.30 -14.08 12.53
N LYS A 33 -10.19 -14.09 11.78
CA LYS A 33 -8.99 -14.91 12.08
C LYS A 33 -7.75 -14.04 12.23
N GLU A 34 -6.81 -14.44 13.08
CA GLU A 34 -5.57 -13.68 13.37
C GLU A 34 -4.70 -13.42 12.12
N GLY A 35 -4.73 -14.30 11.12
CA GLY A 35 -4.05 -14.09 9.82
C GLY A 35 -4.54 -12.86 9.06
N HIS A 36 -5.82 -12.50 9.16
CA HIS A 36 -6.37 -11.30 8.50
C HIS A 36 -5.83 -10.01 9.12
N LYS A 37 -5.48 -9.99 10.43
CA LYS A 37 -4.93 -8.78 11.06
C LYS A 37 -3.54 -8.44 10.52
N VAL A 38 -2.72 -9.46 10.25
CA VAL A 38 -1.36 -9.27 9.70
C VAL A 38 -1.43 -8.82 8.24
N HIS A 39 -2.33 -9.43 7.44
CA HIS A 39 -2.52 -9.03 6.05
C HIS A 39 -3.16 -7.63 5.93
N SER A 40 -4.18 -7.29 6.74
CA SER A 40 -4.71 -5.92 6.83
C SER A 40 -3.62 -4.89 7.12
N TRP A 41 -2.79 -5.16 8.14
CA TRP A 41 -1.68 -4.28 8.50
C TRP A 41 -0.68 -4.08 7.35
N LEU A 42 -0.39 -5.14 6.59
CA LEU A 42 0.48 -5.07 5.41
C LEU A 42 -0.13 -4.20 4.31
N GLU A 43 -1.41 -4.41 4.00
CA GLU A 43 -2.12 -3.67 2.96
C GLU A 43 -2.25 -2.18 3.31
N GLU A 44 -2.44 -1.83 4.58
CA GLU A 44 -2.36 -0.45 5.07
C GLU A 44 -0.97 0.15 4.85
N HIS A 45 0.10 -0.57 5.22
CA HIS A 45 1.49 -0.12 5.02
C HIS A 45 1.79 0.09 3.54
N ARG A 46 1.26 -0.77 2.68
CA ARG A 46 1.37 -0.65 1.22
C ARG A 46 0.65 0.56 0.67
N ALA A 47 -0.60 0.77 1.05
CA ALA A 47 -1.36 1.95 0.64
C ALA A 47 -0.64 3.25 1.05
N ILE A 48 -0.12 3.32 2.28
CA ILE A 48 0.65 4.47 2.77
C ILE A 48 1.90 4.71 1.91
N HIS A 49 2.63 3.67 1.55
CA HIS A 49 3.80 3.79 0.68
C HIS A 49 3.43 4.29 -0.72
N GLU A 50 2.40 3.72 -1.34
CA GLU A 50 1.93 4.12 -2.68
C GLU A 50 1.42 5.59 -2.70
N ILE A 51 0.78 6.05 -1.61
CA ILE A 51 0.39 7.46 -1.45
C ILE A 51 1.61 8.36 -1.34
N LYS A 52 2.59 8.01 -0.48
CA LYS A 52 3.84 8.79 -0.34
C LYS A 52 4.59 8.90 -1.67
N ARG A 53 4.65 7.81 -2.42
CA ARG A 53 5.23 7.79 -3.77
C ARG A 53 4.49 8.74 -4.71
N THR A 54 3.16 8.65 -4.75
CA THR A 54 2.32 9.47 -5.62
C THR A 54 2.48 10.96 -5.31
N LEU A 55 2.55 11.32 -4.04
CA LEU A 55 2.80 12.70 -3.61
C LEU A 55 4.23 13.16 -3.95
N HIS A 56 5.22 12.28 -3.85
CA HIS A 56 6.60 12.57 -4.24
C HIS A 56 6.73 12.85 -5.74
N GLU A 57 6.05 12.06 -6.59
CA GLU A 57 6.02 12.23 -8.04
C GLU A 57 5.50 13.62 -8.49
N VAL A 58 4.67 14.27 -7.67
CA VAL A 58 4.15 15.63 -7.91
C VAL A 58 4.81 16.71 -7.05
N GLY A 59 5.90 16.38 -6.34
CA GLY A 59 6.66 17.34 -5.53
C GLY A 59 5.91 17.83 -4.28
N LYS A 60 4.95 17.05 -3.78
CA LYS A 60 4.20 17.35 -2.53
C LYS A 60 4.70 16.54 -1.34
N PHE A 61 5.72 15.70 -1.53
CA PHE A 61 6.31 14.90 -0.47
C PHE A 61 7.81 14.68 -0.74
N ASP A 62 8.68 15.32 0.04
CA ASP A 62 10.12 15.36 -0.25
C ASP A 62 10.88 14.09 0.15
N LYS A 63 10.44 13.42 1.22
CA LYS A 63 11.18 12.32 1.84
C LYS A 63 10.57 10.96 1.51
N PHE A 64 10.78 10.53 0.27
CA PHE A 64 10.39 9.18 -0.16
C PHE A 64 11.62 8.29 -0.30
N ASP A 65 11.71 7.27 0.54
CA ASP A 65 12.75 6.22 0.46
C ASP A 65 12.12 4.93 -0.07
N SER A 66 12.21 4.75 -1.40
CA SER A 66 11.70 3.54 -2.04
C SER A 66 12.50 2.29 -1.67
N ALA A 67 13.81 2.46 -1.41
CA ALA A 67 14.71 1.33 -1.16
C ALA A 67 14.42 0.68 0.19
N ALA A 68 14.11 1.47 1.22
CA ALA A 68 13.72 0.96 2.53
C ALA A 68 12.44 0.12 2.46
N TYR A 69 11.46 0.57 1.69
CA TYR A 69 10.19 -0.14 1.54
C TYR A 69 10.32 -1.41 0.69
N ASP A 70 11.06 -1.35 -0.42
CA ASP A 70 11.32 -2.53 -1.26
C ASP A 70 12.05 -3.63 -0.47
N LYS A 71 12.99 -3.23 0.39
CA LYS A 71 13.67 -4.16 1.30
C LYS A 71 12.69 -4.75 2.33
N PHE A 72 11.85 -3.91 2.93
CA PHE A 72 10.83 -4.36 3.88
C PHE A 72 9.89 -5.39 3.25
N MET A 73 9.40 -5.15 2.02
CA MET A 73 8.50 -6.07 1.33
C MET A 73 9.18 -7.41 1.01
N LYS A 74 10.44 -7.38 0.56
CA LYS A 74 11.21 -8.62 0.34
C LYS A 74 11.42 -9.42 1.62
N ASP A 75 11.76 -8.74 2.71
CA ASP A 75 11.97 -9.39 4.01
C ASP A 75 10.65 -10.00 4.52
N TYR A 76 9.52 -9.30 4.33
CA TYR A 76 8.19 -9.80 4.69
C TYR A 76 7.76 -11.02 3.86
N GLU A 77 7.85 -10.94 2.52
CA GLU A 77 7.51 -12.05 1.61
C GLU A 77 8.33 -13.31 1.94
N LYS A 78 9.62 -13.12 2.25
CA LYS A 78 10.47 -14.22 2.67
C LYS A 78 9.97 -14.89 3.95
N VAL A 79 9.62 -14.10 4.98
CA VAL A 79 9.12 -14.64 6.25
C VAL A 79 7.80 -15.38 6.06
N VAL A 80 6.88 -14.86 5.25
CA VAL A 80 5.61 -15.54 4.97
C VAL A 80 5.85 -16.88 4.27
N ASN A 81 6.69 -16.91 3.23
CA ASN A 81 7.00 -18.15 2.52
C ASN A 81 7.71 -19.18 3.43
N ASP A 82 8.67 -18.74 4.25
CA ASP A 82 9.38 -19.62 5.19
C ASP A 82 8.43 -20.20 6.26
N LEU A 83 7.33 -19.51 6.60
CA LEU A 83 6.30 -20.03 7.52
C LEU A 83 5.37 -21.04 6.84
N ASP A 84 4.97 -20.78 5.59
CA ASP A 84 4.11 -21.69 4.81
C ASP A 84 4.84 -22.98 4.40
N ASP A 85 6.17 -22.95 4.22
CA ASP A 85 7.00 -24.12 3.87
C ASP A 85 7.29 -25.05 5.08
N ASN A 86 6.94 -24.66 6.31
CA ASN A 86 7.18 -25.44 7.53
C ASN A 86 5.91 -26.10 8.14
N ASP A 87 4.76 -25.98 7.49
CA ASP A 87 3.50 -26.71 7.78
C ASP A 87 3.28 -27.90 6.81
#